data_AF-A0A7J7I5Z5-F1
#
_entry.id   AF-A0A7J7I5Z5-F1
#
_cell.length_a   1.000
_cell.length_b   1.000
_cell.length_c   1.000
_cell.angle_alpha   90.00
_cell.angle_beta   90.00
_cell.angle_gamma   90.00
#
_symmetry.space_group_name_H-M   'P 1'
#
loop_
_entity.id
_entity.type
_entity.pdbx_description
1 polymer ?
#
loop_
_entity_poly.entity_id
_entity_poly.type
_entity_poly.pdbx_seq_one_letter_code
_entity_poly.pdbx_strand_id
1 'polypeptide(L)'
;MEGVLSRQRQELERMKNQHDQYTKELQIIRDQKPVLESQLIDSHSVEKELEEKIIQAVKLLITFKEKRDKVQIEHEKAIKEINGLRKLVDEDAANLQKLQFFAFSFSEIGEATRDFDPSWKIGDGIYGSVYKGILRHLKVAIKMLPSCGSQGHVEFERKAWVLSKVRHPNLVTLIGTCPESKSLIYEYLGNGSLEDHFACQGKTPPLSWQTRIKIASEICSVLIFLHSSRPCIIHGNLKPTNILLDDNFVSKLSDLSVYCLIPKMRTELT
;
A
#
# COMPACT_ATOMS: atom_id res chain seq x y z
N MET A 1 43.76 -79.55 82.22
CA MET A 1 43.29 -79.73 80.82
C MET A 1 41.94 -79.03 80.57
N GLU A 2 41.00 -79.01 81.52
CA GLU A 2 39.67 -78.41 81.35
C GLU A 2 39.62 -76.88 81.16
N GLY A 3 40.50 -76.10 81.81
CA GLY A 3 40.50 -74.64 81.70
C GLY A 3 40.90 -74.09 80.31
N VAL A 4 41.70 -74.82 79.55
CA VAL A 4 42.11 -74.46 78.18
C VAL A 4 41.00 -74.80 77.18
N LEU A 5 40.36 -75.95 77.35
CA LEU A 5 39.21 -76.38 76.54
C LEU A 5 38.02 -75.42 76.68
N SER A 6 37.76 -74.91 77.89
CA SER A 6 36.69 -73.94 78.14
C SER A 6 36.91 -72.60 77.41
N ARG A 7 38.14 -72.07 77.43
CA ARG A 7 38.51 -70.85 76.68
C ARG A 7 38.40 -71.03 75.18
N GLN A 8 38.91 -72.15 74.65
CA GLN A 8 38.79 -72.48 73.22
C GLN A 8 37.32 -72.60 72.78
N ARG A 9 36.45 -73.18 73.61
CA ARG A 9 35.02 -73.29 73.33
C ARG A 9 34.34 -71.92 73.28
N GLN A 10 34.72 -71.01 74.19
CA GLN A 10 34.20 -69.65 74.23
C GLN A 10 34.65 -68.80 73.03
N GLU A 11 35.91 -68.96 72.59
CA GLU A 11 36.42 -68.32 71.37
C GLU A 11 35.75 -68.87 70.11
N LEU A 12 35.54 -70.19 70.03
CA LEU A 12 34.83 -70.82 68.92
C LEU A 12 33.38 -70.30 68.82
N GLU A 13 32.69 -70.14 69.95
CA GLU A 13 31.33 -69.59 69.99
C GLU A 13 31.28 -68.13 69.53
N ARG A 14 32.28 -67.31 69.92
CA ARG A 14 32.40 -65.93 69.42
C ARG A 14 32.64 -65.88 67.91
N MET A 15 33.56 -66.71 67.40
CA MET A 15 33.86 -66.81 65.98
C MET A 15 32.64 -67.29 65.18
N LYS A 16 31.86 -68.22 65.74
CA LYS A 16 30.61 -68.69 65.14
C LYS A 16 29.55 -67.59 65.07
N ASN A 17 29.35 -66.85 66.16
CA ASN A 17 28.41 -65.72 66.17
C ASN A 17 28.82 -64.63 65.17
N GLN A 18 30.11 -64.33 65.05
CA GLN A 18 30.62 -63.41 64.03
C GLN A 18 30.41 -63.95 62.62
N HIS A 19 30.66 -65.23 62.38
CA HIS A 19 30.43 -65.87 61.08
C HIS A 19 28.95 -65.83 60.68
N ASP A 20 28.04 -66.11 61.62
CA ASP A 20 26.60 -66.03 61.40
C ASP A 20 26.16 -64.59 61.11
N GLN A 21 26.78 -63.60 61.77
CA GLN A 21 26.54 -62.18 61.49
C GLN A 21 27.02 -61.79 60.09
N TYR A 22 28.25 -62.13 59.71
CA TYR A 22 28.78 -61.84 58.37
C TYR A 22 27.98 -62.54 57.27
N THR A 23 27.49 -63.76 57.53
CA THR A 23 26.65 -64.50 56.58
C THR A 23 25.31 -63.80 56.36
N LYS A 24 24.70 -63.25 57.42
CA LYS A 24 23.47 -62.43 57.31
C LYS A 24 23.71 -61.15 56.52
N GLU A 25 24.81 -60.44 56.81
CA GLU A 25 25.17 -59.22 56.07
C GLU A 25 25.44 -59.51 54.59
N LEU A 26 26.18 -60.58 54.28
CA LEU A 26 26.42 -61.02 52.89
C LEU A 26 25.12 -61.40 52.17
N GLN A 27 24.17 -62.03 52.87
CA GLN A 27 22.88 -62.38 52.30
C GLN A 27 22.06 -61.13 51.98
N ILE A 28 22.02 -60.14 52.89
CA ILE A 28 21.35 -58.84 52.65
C ILE A 28 21.96 -58.15 51.42
N ILE A 29 23.29 -58.09 51.32
CA ILE A 29 23.98 -57.49 50.17
C ILE A 29 23.65 -58.24 48.88
N ARG A 30 23.62 -59.58 48.93
CA ARG A 30 23.29 -60.42 47.78
C ARG A 30 21.85 -60.19 47.31
N ASP A 31 20.91 -59.98 48.25
CA ASP A 31 19.50 -59.72 47.93
C ASP A 31 19.26 -58.29 47.43
N GLN A 32 20.05 -57.31 47.90
CA GLN A 32 19.96 -55.90 47.45
C GLN A 32 20.63 -55.64 46.10
N LYS A 33 21.71 -56.36 45.78
CA LYS A 33 22.47 -56.20 44.53
C LYS A 33 21.59 -56.24 43.26
N PRO A 34 20.72 -57.24 43.03
CA PRO A 34 19.90 -57.29 41.82
C PRO A 34 18.89 -56.14 41.74
N VAL A 35 18.41 -55.63 42.88
CA VAL A 35 17.48 -54.49 42.93
C VAL A 35 18.18 -53.21 42.44
N LEU A 36 19.39 -52.96 42.93
CA LEU A 36 20.20 -51.81 42.48
C LEU A 36 20.58 -51.94 41.01
N GLU A 37 20.93 -53.13 40.54
CA GLU A 37 21.22 -53.38 39.12
C GLU A 37 20.00 -53.12 38.22
N SER A 38 18.79 -53.55 38.65
CA SER A 38 17.54 -53.23 37.94
C SER A 38 17.27 -51.73 37.89
N GLN A 39 17.41 -51.03 39.01
CA GLN A 39 17.21 -49.57 39.08
C GLN A 39 18.22 -48.81 38.19
N LEU A 40 19.45 -49.31 38.10
CA LEU A 40 20.48 -48.72 37.24
C LEU A 40 20.10 -48.84 35.76
N ILE A 41 19.57 -50.00 35.35
CA ILE A 41 19.10 -50.23 33.98
C ILE A 41 17.92 -49.32 33.64
N ASP A 42 16.94 -49.21 34.55
CA ASP A 42 15.78 -48.33 34.37
C ASP A 42 16.20 -46.86 34.26
N SER A 43 17.12 -46.41 35.12
CA SER A 43 17.67 -45.05 35.08
C SER A 43 18.38 -44.76 33.76
N HIS A 44 19.20 -45.70 33.26
CA HIS A 44 19.86 -45.56 31.96
C HIS A 44 18.88 -45.57 30.78
N SER A 45 17.76 -46.28 30.90
CA SER A 45 16.70 -46.26 29.89
C SER A 45 16.04 -44.88 29.80
N VAL A 46 15.70 -44.28 30.94
CA VAL A 46 15.11 -42.93 31.02
C VAL A 46 16.09 -41.86 30.53
N GLU A 47 17.37 -42.00 30.85
CA GLU A 47 18.43 -41.07 30.39
C GLU A 47 18.51 -41.04 28.86
N LYS A 48 18.51 -42.21 28.20
CA LYS A 48 18.50 -42.30 26.73
C LYS A 48 17.26 -41.65 26.11
N GLU A 49 16.08 -41.87 26.69
CA GLU A 49 14.84 -41.25 26.21
C GLU A 49 14.91 -39.72 26.31
N LEU A 50 15.50 -39.19 27.39
CA LEU A 50 15.66 -37.77 27.59
C LEU A 50 16.67 -37.17 26.60
N GLU A 51 17.78 -37.86 26.33
CA GLU A 51 18.76 -37.46 25.30
C GLU A 51 18.13 -37.36 23.92
N GLU A 52 17.32 -38.35 23.52
CA GLU A 52 16.61 -38.33 22.24
C GLU A 52 15.64 -37.14 22.15
N LYS A 53 14.90 -36.86 23.23
CA LYS A 53 14.00 -35.69 23.31
C LYS A 53 14.77 -34.37 23.20
N ILE A 54 15.94 -34.25 23.83
CA ILE A 54 16.80 -33.07 23.72
C ILE A 54 17.28 -32.88 22.28
N ILE A 55 17.72 -33.95 21.61
CA ILE A 55 18.16 -33.89 20.21
C ILE A 55 17.02 -33.44 19.29
N GLN A 56 15.80 -33.94 19.51
CA GLN A 56 14.62 -33.51 18.75
C GLN A 56 14.28 -32.04 18.98
N ALA A 57 14.31 -31.58 20.23
CA ALA A 57 14.06 -30.17 20.58
C ALA A 57 15.10 -29.23 19.95
N VAL A 58 16.38 -29.60 19.98
CA VAL A 58 17.46 -28.83 19.36
C VAL A 58 17.30 -28.74 17.84
N LYS A 59 16.96 -29.85 17.17
CA LYS A 59 16.67 -29.84 15.73
C LYS A 59 15.52 -28.88 15.40
N LEU A 60 14.44 -28.93 16.19
CA LEU A 60 13.29 -28.04 16.01
C LEU A 60 13.67 -26.57 16.18
N LEU A 61 14.47 -26.23 17.20
CA LEU A 61 14.96 -24.86 17.43
C LEU A 61 15.80 -24.33 16.25
N ILE A 62 16.65 -25.17 15.65
CA ILE A 62 17.42 -24.80 14.46
C ILE A 62 16.46 -24.44 13.31
N THR A 63 15.42 -25.27 13.07
CA THR A 63 14.45 -24.98 11.99
C THR A 63 13.64 -23.70 12.24
N PHE A 64 13.29 -23.41 13.49
CA PHE A 64 12.62 -22.15 13.82
C PHE A 64 13.53 -20.95 13.64
N LYS A 65 14.82 -21.07 13.99
CA LYS A 65 15.81 -20.01 13.78
C LYS A 65 15.97 -19.69 12.28
N GLU A 66 16.10 -20.70 11.43
CA GLU A 66 16.18 -20.52 9.98
C GLU A 66 14.95 -19.82 9.40
N LYS A 67 13.74 -20.21 9.82
CA LYS A 67 12.50 -19.55 9.40
C LYS A 67 12.46 -18.08 9.82
N ARG A 68 12.82 -17.79 11.07
CA ARG A 68 12.88 -16.42 11.59
C ARG A 68 13.87 -15.58 10.81
N ASP A 69 15.07 -16.10 10.55
CA ASP A 69 16.13 -15.38 9.85
C ASP A 69 15.71 -15.10 8.38
N LYS A 70 14.99 -16.02 7.73
CA LYS A 70 14.40 -15.79 6.40
C LYS A 70 13.37 -14.66 6.40
N VAL A 71 12.44 -14.66 7.36
CA VAL A 71 11.41 -13.60 7.49
C VAL A 71 12.07 -12.25 7.77
N GLN A 72 13.13 -12.24 8.58
CA GLN A 72 13.90 -11.02 8.88
C GLN A 72 14.52 -10.43 7.61
N ILE A 73 15.13 -11.27 6.76
CA ILE A 73 15.69 -10.84 5.47
C ILE A 73 14.62 -10.28 4.54
N GLU A 74 13.46 -10.95 4.46
CA GLU A 74 12.33 -10.48 3.65
C GLU A 74 11.80 -9.12 4.14
N HIS A 75 11.70 -8.95 5.47
CA HIS A 75 11.27 -7.70 6.09
C HIS A 75 12.27 -6.56 5.83
N GLU A 76 13.57 -6.80 5.96
CA GLU A 76 14.61 -5.82 5.66
C GLU A 76 14.60 -5.40 4.19
N LYS A 77 14.38 -6.36 3.29
CA LYS A 77 14.22 -6.08 1.85
C LYS A 77 13.00 -5.20 1.59
N ALA A 78 11.85 -5.51 2.21
CA ALA A 78 10.64 -4.72 2.11
C ALA A 78 10.83 -3.29 2.64
N ILE A 79 11.50 -3.12 3.79
CA ILE A 79 11.85 -1.79 4.33
C ILE A 79 12.73 -1.02 3.35
N LYS A 80 13.73 -1.67 2.74
CA LYS A 80 14.61 -1.02 1.77
C LYS A 80 13.85 -0.56 0.51
N GLU A 81 12.90 -1.37 0.03
CA GLU A 81 12.00 -1.00 -1.07
C GLU A 81 11.08 0.16 -0.69
N ILE A 82 10.46 0.13 0.49
CA ILE A 82 9.61 1.22 1.01
C ILE A 82 10.40 2.52 1.15
N ASN A 83 11.61 2.47 1.70
CA ASN A 83 12.46 3.64 1.83
C ASN A 83 12.93 4.19 0.45
N GLY A 84 13.13 3.32 -0.53
CA GLY A 84 13.39 3.72 -1.93
C GLY A 84 12.19 4.44 -2.55
N LEU A 85 10.98 3.89 -2.37
CA LEU A 85 9.72 4.53 -2.79
C LEU A 85 9.49 5.86 -2.08
N ARG A 86 9.79 5.93 -0.77
CA ARG A 86 9.66 7.15 0.03
C ARG A 86 10.58 8.26 -0.49
N LYS A 87 11.82 7.94 -0.87
CA LYS A 87 12.72 8.93 -1.49
C LYS A 87 12.19 9.46 -2.82
N LEU A 88 11.60 8.60 -3.65
CA LEU A 88 10.94 9.04 -4.89
C LEU A 88 9.73 9.94 -4.60
N VAL A 89 8.96 9.61 -3.56
CA VAL A 89 7.81 10.44 -3.11
C VAL A 89 8.29 11.76 -2.51
N ASP A 90 9.39 11.79 -1.75
CA ASP A 90 9.94 13.01 -1.16
C ASP A 90 10.58 13.93 -2.24
N GLU A 91 11.20 13.36 -3.27
CA GLU A 91 11.64 14.10 -4.48
C GLU A 91 10.44 14.64 -5.27
N ASP A 92 9.34 13.89 -5.36
CA ASP A 92 8.08 14.36 -5.95
C ASP A 92 7.35 15.40 -5.07
N ALA A 93 7.47 15.32 -3.74
CA ALA A 93 6.92 16.29 -2.78
C ALA A 93 7.70 17.62 -2.80
N ALA A 94 9.02 17.57 -2.95
CA ALA A 94 9.83 18.75 -3.23
C ALA A 94 9.48 19.35 -4.60
N ASN A 95 9.10 18.53 -5.59
CA ASN A 95 8.55 18.99 -6.87
C ASN A 95 7.08 19.47 -6.80
N LEU A 96 6.32 19.12 -5.76
CA LEU A 96 4.97 19.66 -5.50
C LEU A 96 5.05 21.15 -5.14
N GLN A 97 6.11 21.61 -4.46
CA GLN A 97 6.39 23.04 -4.28
C GLN A 97 6.70 23.77 -5.60
N LYS A 98 6.98 23.02 -6.68
CA LYS A 98 7.23 23.54 -8.03
C LYS A 98 6.06 23.26 -8.98
N LEU A 99 4.83 23.24 -8.47
CA LEU A 99 3.63 23.31 -9.30
C LEU A 99 3.58 24.71 -9.94
N GLN A 100 3.81 24.80 -11.26
CA GLN A 100 3.74 26.01 -12.09
C GLN A 100 2.29 26.52 -12.29
N PHE A 101 1.46 26.52 -11.25
CA PHE A 101 0.11 27.06 -11.31
C PHE A 101 -0.15 28.03 -10.16
N PHE A 102 -1.02 28.98 -10.40
CA PHE A 102 -1.41 29.94 -9.38
C PHE A 102 -2.26 29.22 -8.32
N ALA A 103 -1.82 29.30 -7.05
CA ALA A 103 -2.69 29.01 -5.92
C ALA A 103 -3.57 30.24 -5.69
N PHE A 104 -4.89 30.01 -5.64
CA PHE A 104 -5.89 31.02 -5.35
C PHE A 104 -6.52 30.74 -4.00
N SER A 105 -6.86 31.81 -3.28
CA SER A 105 -7.58 31.76 -2.01
C SER A 105 -9.08 31.53 -2.23
N PHE A 106 -9.79 31.04 -1.21
CA PHE A 106 -11.24 30.91 -1.26
C PHE A 106 -11.94 32.27 -1.46
N SER A 107 -11.39 33.35 -0.90
CA SER A 107 -11.92 34.71 -1.10
C SER A 107 -11.88 35.11 -2.58
N GLU A 108 -10.77 34.87 -3.27
CA GLU A 108 -10.66 35.13 -4.72
C GLU A 108 -11.66 34.29 -5.52
N ILE A 109 -11.92 33.04 -5.11
CA ILE A 109 -12.93 32.18 -5.75
C ILE A 109 -14.35 32.72 -5.51
N GLY A 110 -14.66 33.17 -4.30
CA GLY A 110 -15.94 33.81 -3.96
C GLY A 110 -16.18 35.04 -4.83
N GLU A 111 -15.22 35.97 -4.87
CA GLU A 111 -15.31 37.17 -5.70
C GLU A 111 -15.45 36.84 -7.20
N ALA A 112 -14.64 35.89 -7.70
CA ALA A 112 -14.66 35.52 -9.11
C ALA A 112 -15.99 34.90 -9.56
N THR A 113 -16.70 34.23 -8.64
CA THR A 113 -18.00 33.60 -8.88
C THR A 113 -19.19 34.46 -8.46
N ARG A 114 -18.94 35.70 -8.00
CA ARG A 114 -19.97 36.60 -7.43
C ARG A 114 -20.73 35.95 -6.28
N ASP A 115 -19.97 35.45 -5.31
CA ASP A 115 -20.49 34.72 -4.15
C ASP A 115 -21.32 33.49 -4.56
N PHE A 116 -20.80 32.74 -5.55
CA PHE A 116 -21.44 31.54 -6.10
C PHE A 116 -22.85 31.77 -6.66
N ASP A 117 -23.03 32.88 -7.39
CA ASP A 117 -24.30 33.23 -8.05
C ASP A 117 -24.83 32.05 -8.90
N PRO A 118 -26.05 31.55 -8.64
CA PRO A 118 -26.64 30.44 -9.39
C PRO A 118 -26.71 30.67 -10.90
N SER A 119 -26.83 31.92 -11.35
CA SER A 119 -26.84 32.27 -12.78
C SER A 119 -25.49 32.07 -13.47
N TRP A 120 -24.41 31.94 -12.70
CA TRP A 120 -23.06 31.66 -13.18
C TRP A 120 -22.70 30.17 -13.08
N LYS A 121 -23.60 29.33 -12.58
CA LYS A 121 -23.44 27.88 -12.55
C LYS A 121 -23.56 27.32 -13.97
N ILE A 122 -22.51 26.66 -14.45
CA ILE A 122 -22.45 26.03 -15.77
C ILE A 122 -22.94 24.58 -15.68
N GLY A 123 -22.62 23.90 -14.59
CA GLY A 123 -22.97 22.49 -14.42
C GLY A 123 -22.97 22.05 -12.97
N ASP A 124 -23.71 20.98 -12.70
CA ASP A 124 -23.79 20.35 -11.40
C ASP A 124 -23.93 18.85 -11.54
N GLY A 125 -23.30 18.09 -10.65
CA GLY A 125 -23.42 16.64 -10.67
C GLY A 125 -22.53 15.94 -9.64
N ILE A 126 -22.44 14.62 -9.77
CA ILE A 126 -21.68 13.76 -8.85
C ILE A 126 -20.18 14.08 -8.78
N TYR A 127 -19.66 14.75 -9.81
CA TYR A 127 -18.25 15.17 -9.89
C TYR A 127 -18.02 16.60 -9.38
N GLY A 128 -19.03 17.19 -8.71
CA GLY A 128 -19.01 18.53 -8.17
C GLY A 128 -19.70 19.55 -9.07
N SER A 129 -19.69 20.81 -8.60
CA SER A 129 -20.30 21.93 -9.32
C SER A 129 -19.25 22.70 -10.12
N VAL A 130 -19.65 23.22 -11.27
CA VAL A 130 -18.80 24.06 -12.13
C VAL A 130 -19.43 25.43 -12.28
N TYR A 131 -18.68 26.46 -11.95
CA TYR A 131 -19.07 27.86 -12.08
C TYR A 131 -18.23 28.55 -13.15
N LYS A 132 -18.85 29.45 -13.90
CA LYS A 132 -18.12 30.48 -14.63
C LYS A 132 -17.54 31.45 -13.61
N GLY A 133 -16.40 32.04 -13.92
CA GLY A 133 -15.81 33.09 -13.09
C GLY A 133 -14.98 34.08 -13.88
N ILE A 134 -14.67 35.21 -13.24
CA ILE A 134 -13.67 36.16 -13.72
C ILE A 134 -12.60 36.30 -12.64
N LEU A 135 -11.41 35.78 -12.90
CA LEU A 135 -10.30 35.74 -11.95
C LEU A 135 -9.15 36.56 -12.53
N ARG A 136 -8.77 37.66 -11.87
CA ARG A 136 -7.73 38.59 -12.36
C ARG A 136 -7.93 39.00 -13.83
N HIS A 137 -9.18 39.36 -14.18
CA HIS A 137 -9.64 39.71 -15.53
C HIS A 137 -9.67 38.57 -16.57
N LEU A 138 -9.35 37.33 -16.18
CA LEU A 138 -9.44 36.15 -17.04
C LEU A 138 -10.78 35.43 -16.83
N LYS A 139 -11.46 35.07 -17.92
CA LYS A 139 -12.63 34.19 -17.85
C LYS A 139 -12.17 32.76 -17.54
N VAL A 140 -12.72 32.18 -16.47
CA VAL A 140 -12.33 30.86 -15.98
C VAL A 140 -13.55 29.96 -15.74
N ALA A 141 -13.32 28.66 -15.77
CA ALA A 141 -14.25 27.65 -15.28
C ALA A 141 -13.71 27.09 -13.96
N ILE A 142 -14.47 27.27 -12.88
CA ILE A 142 -14.09 26.88 -11.53
C ILE A 142 -14.88 25.63 -11.17
N LYS A 143 -14.19 24.48 -11.12
CA LYS A 143 -14.77 23.20 -10.73
C LYS A 143 -14.50 22.95 -9.25
N MET A 144 -15.55 23.01 -8.45
CA MET A 144 -15.51 22.68 -7.03
C MET A 144 -15.73 21.17 -6.86
N LEU A 145 -14.76 20.46 -6.30
CA LEU A 145 -14.89 19.02 -6.09
C LEU A 145 -15.79 18.73 -4.86
N PRO A 146 -16.49 17.59 -4.84
CA PRO A 146 -17.37 17.24 -3.73
C PRO A 146 -16.60 17.10 -2.40
N SER A 147 -17.20 17.60 -1.32
CA SER A 147 -16.65 17.50 0.04
C SER A 147 -16.91 16.13 0.69
N CYS A 148 -16.46 15.02 0.08
CA CYS A 148 -16.60 13.69 0.68
C CYS A 148 -15.38 13.33 1.55
N GLY A 149 -15.41 13.73 2.81
CA GLY A 149 -14.49 13.26 3.85
C GLY A 149 -12.99 13.51 3.61
N SER A 150 -12.15 12.73 4.30
CA SER A 150 -10.68 12.76 4.18
C SER A 150 -10.17 12.30 2.82
N GLN A 151 -10.90 11.41 2.14
CA GLN A 151 -10.55 10.88 0.82
C GLN A 151 -10.50 11.99 -0.26
N GLY A 152 -11.39 12.99 -0.18
CA GLY A 152 -11.47 14.05 -1.18
C GLY A 152 -10.25 14.98 -1.23
N HIS A 153 -9.45 15.08 -0.16
CA HIS A 153 -8.20 15.87 -0.19
C HIS A 153 -7.13 15.16 -1.02
N VAL A 154 -6.93 13.86 -0.76
CA VAL A 154 -5.95 13.03 -1.48
C VAL A 154 -6.29 12.95 -2.97
N GLU A 155 -7.58 12.84 -3.31
CA GLU A 155 -8.05 12.85 -4.70
C GLU A 155 -7.81 14.18 -5.39
N PHE A 156 -8.07 15.30 -4.71
CA PHE A 156 -7.78 16.64 -5.21
C PHE A 156 -6.28 16.82 -5.49
N GLU A 157 -5.42 16.51 -4.53
CA GLU A 157 -3.97 16.66 -4.67
C GLU A 157 -3.42 15.79 -5.80
N ARG A 158 -3.84 14.51 -5.87
CA ARG A 158 -3.46 13.61 -6.96
C ARG A 158 -3.89 14.16 -8.32
N LYS A 159 -5.12 14.67 -8.41
CA LYS A 159 -5.66 15.22 -9.66
C LYS A 159 -4.92 16.49 -10.08
N ALA A 160 -4.70 17.41 -9.14
CA ALA A 160 -3.89 18.62 -9.37
C ALA A 160 -2.46 18.26 -9.82
N TRP A 161 -1.85 17.24 -9.19
CA TRP A 161 -0.52 16.76 -9.55
C TRP A 161 -0.47 16.21 -10.99
N VAL A 162 -1.38 15.32 -11.39
CA VAL A 162 -1.40 14.79 -12.76
C VAL A 162 -1.63 15.90 -13.78
N LEU A 163 -2.62 16.77 -13.51
CA LEU A 163 -2.93 17.91 -14.39
C LEU A 163 -1.76 18.89 -14.53
N SER A 164 -0.83 18.90 -13.57
CA SER A 164 0.40 19.70 -13.65
C SER A 164 1.44 19.22 -14.63
N LYS A 165 1.41 17.94 -14.96
CA LYS A 165 2.40 17.32 -15.84
C LYS A 165 1.91 17.23 -17.29
N VAL A 166 0.65 17.58 -17.56
CA VAL A 166 0.03 17.48 -18.88
C VAL A 166 -0.36 18.85 -19.42
N ARG A 167 0.17 19.19 -20.59
CA ARG A 167 -0.26 20.36 -21.37
C ARG A 167 -0.27 19.98 -22.84
N HIS A 168 -1.40 20.22 -23.50
CA HIS A 168 -1.59 19.91 -24.91
C HIS A 168 -2.62 20.90 -25.51
N PRO A 169 -2.49 21.34 -26.77
CA PRO A 169 -3.43 22.28 -27.39
C PRO A 169 -4.89 21.82 -27.36
N ASN A 170 -5.12 20.51 -27.48
CA ASN A 170 -6.45 19.88 -27.44
C ASN A 170 -6.79 19.25 -26.08
N LEU A 171 -6.17 19.71 -25.00
CA LEU A 171 -6.52 19.37 -23.62
C LEU A 171 -6.90 20.66 -22.88
N VAL A 172 -7.96 20.63 -22.07
CA VAL A 172 -8.34 21.80 -21.26
C VAL A 172 -7.23 22.14 -20.28
N THR A 173 -6.79 23.40 -20.31
CA THR A 173 -5.66 23.88 -19.53
C THR A 173 -6.09 24.17 -18.10
N LEU A 174 -5.42 23.54 -17.14
CA LEU A 174 -5.47 23.95 -15.74
C LEU A 174 -4.68 25.26 -15.58
N ILE A 175 -5.32 26.28 -15.02
CA ILE A 175 -4.73 27.59 -14.73
C ILE A 175 -4.22 27.63 -13.29
N GLY A 176 -4.99 27.07 -12.37
CA GLY A 176 -4.73 27.16 -10.95
C GLY A 176 -5.56 26.22 -10.10
N THR A 177 -5.30 26.26 -8.80
CA THR A 177 -6.03 25.47 -7.81
C THR A 177 -6.36 26.34 -6.60
N CYS A 178 -7.43 25.99 -5.89
CA CYS A 178 -7.74 26.52 -4.57
C CYS A 178 -7.85 25.33 -3.60
N PRO A 179 -6.81 25.07 -2.79
CA PRO A 179 -6.82 23.95 -1.84
C PRO A 179 -7.92 24.08 -0.77
N GLU A 180 -8.20 25.30 -0.30
CA GLU A 180 -9.20 25.60 0.74
C GLU A 180 -10.58 25.06 0.40
N SER A 181 -11.01 25.26 -0.85
CA SER A 181 -12.29 24.76 -1.38
C SER A 181 -12.15 23.56 -2.32
N LYS A 182 -10.98 22.91 -2.36
CA LYS A 182 -10.66 21.78 -3.26
C LYS A 182 -11.11 22.05 -4.71
N SER A 183 -10.83 23.25 -5.20
CA SER A 183 -11.32 23.70 -6.51
C SER A 183 -10.21 23.71 -7.55
N LEU A 184 -10.55 23.32 -8.78
CA LEU A 184 -9.67 23.34 -9.94
C LEU A 184 -10.14 24.44 -10.89
N ILE A 185 -9.22 25.32 -11.29
CA ILE A 185 -9.50 26.50 -12.11
C ILE A 185 -8.97 26.25 -13.51
N TYR A 186 -9.86 26.21 -14.48
CA TYR A 186 -9.56 25.94 -15.89
C TYR A 186 -9.81 27.18 -16.76
N GLU A 187 -9.25 27.18 -17.96
CA GLU A 187 -9.69 28.09 -19.01
C GLU A 187 -11.20 27.93 -19.29
N TYR A 188 -11.90 29.04 -19.50
CA TYR A 188 -13.31 29.02 -19.88
C TYR A 188 -13.44 28.88 -21.40
N LEU A 189 -14.26 27.94 -21.85
CA LEU A 189 -14.51 27.64 -23.26
C LEU A 189 -15.94 28.03 -23.62
N GLY A 190 -16.08 29.16 -24.33
CA GLY A 190 -17.37 29.84 -24.51
C GLY A 190 -18.36 29.12 -25.42
N ASN A 191 -17.89 28.25 -26.31
CA ASN A 191 -18.73 27.52 -27.26
C ASN A 191 -19.30 26.21 -26.70
N GLY A 192 -19.13 25.93 -25.40
CA GLY A 192 -19.74 24.79 -24.73
C GLY A 192 -19.15 23.44 -25.15
N SER A 193 -19.95 22.38 -24.97
CA SER A 193 -19.56 21.00 -25.26
C SER A 193 -20.02 20.55 -26.65
N LEU A 194 -19.38 19.53 -27.21
CA LEU A 194 -19.78 18.94 -28.49
C LEU A 194 -21.23 18.41 -28.48
N GLU A 195 -21.72 17.96 -27.31
CA GLU A 195 -23.10 17.54 -27.14
C GLU A 195 -24.10 18.68 -27.40
N ASP A 196 -23.79 19.89 -26.92
CA ASP A 196 -24.64 21.08 -27.10
C ASP A 196 -24.84 21.42 -28.59
N HIS A 197 -23.82 21.16 -29.42
CA HIS A 197 -23.86 21.38 -30.87
C HIS A 197 -24.58 20.25 -31.63
N PHE A 198 -24.66 19.05 -31.06
CA PHE A 198 -25.51 17.99 -31.60
C PHE A 198 -26.98 18.21 -31.27
N ALA A 199 -27.26 18.67 -30.05
CA ALA A 199 -28.61 18.98 -29.59
C ALA A 199 -29.15 20.30 -30.16
N CYS A 200 -28.32 21.11 -30.84
CA CYS A 200 -28.65 22.47 -31.29
C CYS A 200 -29.17 23.35 -30.12
N GLN A 201 -28.64 23.14 -28.93
CA GLN A 201 -29.12 23.77 -27.70
C GLN A 201 -28.74 25.26 -27.68
N GLY A 202 -29.68 26.14 -27.33
CA GLY A 202 -29.40 27.58 -27.22
C GLY A 202 -29.14 28.31 -28.54
N LYS A 203 -29.66 27.80 -29.68
CA LYS A 203 -29.45 28.34 -31.04
C LYS A 203 -28.02 28.13 -31.59
N THR A 204 -27.28 27.15 -31.09
CA THR A 204 -26.01 26.75 -31.69
C THR A 204 -26.25 26.14 -33.08
N PRO A 205 -25.61 26.65 -34.15
CA PRO A 205 -25.75 26.06 -35.47
C PRO A 205 -25.06 24.69 -35.51
N PRO A 206 -25.56 23.74 -36.32
CA PRO A 206 -24.92 22.44 -36.47
C PRO A 206 -23.50 22.62 -37.04
N LEU A 207 -22.55 21.86 -36.48
CA LEU A 207 -21.17 21.88 -36.94
C LEU A 207 -21.06 21.41 -38.39
N SER A 208 -20.27 22.12 -39.18
CA SER A 208 -19.94 21.74 -40.56
C SER A 208 -19.20 20.40 -40.60
N TRP A 209 -19.28 19.68 -41.72
CA TRP A 209 -18.55 18.42 -41.89
C TRP A 209 -17.04 18.59 -41.70
N GLN A 210 -16.47 19.67 -42.24
CA GLN A 210 -15.05 19.99 -42.11
C GLN A 210 -14.64 20.16 -40.64
N THR A 211 -15.46 20.87 -39.85
CA THR A 211 -15.25 21.06 -38.41
C THR A 211 -15.30 19.74 -37.66
N ARG A 212 -16.23 18.83 -38.00
CA ARG A 212 -16.33 17.50 -37.36
C ARG A 212 -15.09 16.65 -37.59
N ILE A 213 -14.55 16.66 -38.82
CA ILE A 213 -13.30 15.94 -39.14
C ILE A 213 -12.11 16.54 -38.37
N LYS A 214 -12.03 17.87 -38.28
CA LYS A 214 -11.02 18.57 -37.46
C LYS A 214 -11.08 18.13 -36.00
N ILE A 215 -12.28 18.14 -35.40
CA ILE A 215 -12.49 17.72 -34.00
C ILE A 215 -12.05 16.26 -33.80
N ALA A 216 -12.40 15.35 -34.71
CA ALA A 216 -11.97 13.95 -34.62
C ALA A 216 -10.44 13.82 -34.63
N SER A 217 -9.76 14.56 -35.52
CA SER A 217 -8.30 14.59 -35.58
C SER A 217 -7.66 15.14 -34.29
N GLU A 218 -8.24 16.19 -33.73
CA GLU A 218 -7.78 16.82 -32.49
C GLU A 218 -7.94 15.90 -31.26
N ILE A 219 -9.06 15.16 -31.20
CA ILE A 219 -9.27 14.11 -30.17
C ILE A 219 -8.20 13.03 -30.29
N CYS A 220 -7.93 12.54 -31.50
CA CYS A 220 -6.85 11.57 -31.72
C CYS A 220 -5.49 12.12 -31.26
N SER A 221 -5.19 13.39 -31.55
CA SER A 221 -3.94 14.05 -31.16
C SER A 221 -3.74 14.06 -29.65
N VAL A 222 -4.74 14.49 -28.87
CA VAL A 222 -4.62 14.50 -27.40
C VAL A 222 -4.57 13.10 -26.80
N LEU A 223 -5.29 12.12 -27.36
CA LEU A 223 -5.26 10.74 -26.88
C LEU A 223 -3.89 10.09 -27.13
N ILE A 224 -3.29 10.32 -28.29
CA ILE A 224 -1.92 9.85 -28.59
C ILE A 224 -0.94 10.46 -27.58
N PHE A 225 -1.05 11.76 -27.30
CA PHE A 225 -0.22 12.44 -26.30
C PHE A 225 -0.35 11.81 -24.91
N LEU A 226 -1.58 11.62 -24.43
CA LEU A 226 -1.85 11.03 -23.11
C LEU A 226 -1.33 9.59 -23.01
N HIS A 227 -1.58 8.76 -24.04
CA HIS A 227 -1.15 7.36 -24.06
C HIS A 227 0.37 7.20 -24.24
N SER A 228 1.05 8.20 -24.83
CA SER A 228 2.50 8.21 -24.99
C SER A 228 3.25 8.67 -23.74
N SER A 229 2.54 9.20 -22.73
CA SER A 229 3.12 9.64 -21.47
C SER A 229 3.68 8.46 -20.66
N ARG A 230 4.63 8.72 -19.75
CA ARG A 230 5.16 7.73 -18.81
C ARG A 230 5.05 8.27 -17.38
N PRO A 231 4.20 7.66 -16.53
CA PRO A 231 3.29 6.53 -16.81
C PRO A 231 2.22 6.88 -17.87
N CYS A 232 1.69 5.85 -18.55
CA CYS A 232 0.63 6.02 -19.54
C CYS A 232 -0.61 6.59 -18.85
N ILE A 233 -1.18 7.67 -19.41
CA ILE A 233 -2.35 8.34 -18.85
C ILE A 233 -3.56 7.93 -19.67
N ILE A 234 -4.49 7.19 -19.06
CA ILE A 234 -5.76 6.82 -19.69
C ILE A 234 -6.79 7.89 -19.34
N HIS A 235 -7.47 8.45 -20.36
CA HIS A 235 -8.49 9.47 -20.14
C HIS A 235 -9.67 8.94 -19.29
N GLY A 236 -10.20 7.77 -19.64
CA GLY A 236 -11.22 7.04 -18.87
C GLY A 236 -12.67 7.51 -19.02
N ASN A 237 -12.92 8.72 -19.53
CA ASN A 237 -14.27 9.29 -19.63
C ASN A 237 -14.49 10.05 -20.96
N LEU A 238 -14.16 9.43 -22.08
CA LEU A 238 -14.32 10.07 -23.39
C LEU A 238 -15.80 10.04 -23.81
N LYS A 239 -16.43 11.21 -23.90
CA LYS A 239 -17.83 11.40 -24.30
C LYS A 239 -18.06 12.82 -24.84
N PRO A 240 -19.11 13.07 -25.64
CA PRO A 240 -19.37 14.39 -26.24
C PRO A 240 -19.44 15.55 -25.23
N THR A 241 -19.98 15.31 -24.04
CA THR A 241 -20.03 16.32 -22.95
C THR A 241 -18.66 16.76 -22.44
N ASN A 242 -17.63 15.92 -22.60
CA ASN A 242 -16.28 16.22 -22.14
C ASN A 242 -15.39 16.79 -23.26
N ILE A 243 -15.92 16.96 -24.46
CA ILE A 243 -15.21 17.59 -25.58
C ILE A 243 -15.72 19.03 -25.67
N LEU A 244 -14.93 19.98 -25.19
CA LEU A 244 -15.30 21.40 -25.16
C LEU A 244 -14.72 22.12 -26.37
N LEU A 245 -15.36 23.21 -26.79
CA LEU A 245 -14.96 24.00 -27.94
C LEU A 245 -14.57 25.41 -27.50
N ASP A 246 -13.38 25.86 -27.92
CA ASP A 246 -12.97 27.24 -27.73
C ASP A 246 -13.68 28.19 -28.71
N ASP A 247 -13.40 29.49 -28.60
CA ASP A 247 -14.02 30.53 -29.44
C ASP A 247 -13.74 30.35 -30.95
N ASN A 248 -12.71 29.58 -31.33
CA ASN A 248 -12.31 29.26 -32.70
C ASN A 248 -12.74 27.85 -33.15
N PHE A 249 -13.60 27.17 -32.39
CA PHE A 249 -14.01 25.78 -32.62
C PHE A 249 -12.82 24.79 -32.68
N VAL A 250 -11.76 25.06 -31.92
CA VAL A 250 -10.73 24.07 -31.58
C VAL A 250 -11.26 23.24 -30.43
N SER A 251 -11.21 21.92 -30.57
CA SER A 251 -11.66 21.01 -29.52
C SER A 251 -10.61 20.81 -28.45
N LYS A 252 -11.09 20.78 -27.20
CA LYS A 252 -10.29 20.51 -26.01
C LYS A 252 -10.96 19.45 -25.15
N LEU A 253 -10.23 18.38 -24.89
CA LEU A 253 -10.68 17.29 -24.03
C LEU A 253 -10.60 17.71 -22.56
N SER A 254 -11.69 17.51 -21.83
CA SER A 254 -11.86 17.87 -20.42
C SER A 254 -12.12 16.64 -19.55
N ASP A 255 -12.12 16.82 -18.23
CA ASP A 255 -12.51 15.78 -17.27
C ASP A 255 -11.71 14.48 -17.36
N LEU A 256 -10.38 14.63 -17.34
CA LEU A 256 -9.44 13.55 -17.07
C LEU A 256 -9.82 12.81 -15.78
N SER A 257 -10.34 11.60 -15.94
CA SER A 257 -10.59 10.66 -14.86
C SER A 257 -9.30 9.96 -14.50
N VAL A 258 -8.67 10.39 -13.41
CA VAL A 258 -7.32 9.94 -13.02
C VAL A 258 -7.30 8.58 -12.32
N TYR A 259 -8.29 7.72 -12.55
CA TYR A 259 -8.51 6.50 -11.76
C TYR A 259 -7.58 5.32 -12.09
N CYS A 260 -6.70 5.40 -13.09
CA CYS A 260 -5.78 4.31 -13.41
C CYS A 260 -4.46 4.81 -13.97
N LEU A 261 -3.53 5.20 -13.09
CA LEU A 261 -2.11 5.03 -13.40
C LEU A 261 -1.87 3.53 -13.39
N ILE A 262 -1.89 2.88 -14.55
CA ILE A 262 -1.56 1.45 -14.65
C ILE A 262 -0.05 1.33 -14.38
N PRO A 263 0.39 0.64 -13.30
CA PRO A 263 1.77 0.20 -13.22
C PRO A 263 1.98 -0.74 -14.40
N LYS A 264 2.98 -0.49 -15.24
CA LYS A 264 3.31 -1.42 -16.34
C LYS A 264 3.40 -2.83 -15.77
N MET A 265 2.43 -3.68 -16.12
CA MET A 265 2.58 -5.12 -15.95
C MET A 265 3.86 -5.50 -16.70
N ARG A 266 4.84 -6.06 -15.97
CA ARG A 266 6.01 -6.70 -16.57
C ARG A 266 5.46 -7.73 -17.55
N THR A 267 5.68 -7.49 -18.83
CA THR A 267 5.49 -8.50 -19.86
C THR A 267 6.67 -9.47 -19.72
N GLU A 268 6.52 -10.43 -18.80
CA GLU A 268 7.28 -11.68 -18.89
C GLU A 268 6.60 -12.50 -19.98
N LEU A 269 7.06 -12.31 -21.21
CA LEU A 269 6.90 -13.30 -22.27
C LEU A 269 8.06 -14.29 -22.09
N THR A 270 7.77 -15.39 -21.40
CA THR A 270 8.43 -16.69 -21.64
C THR A 270 7.80 -17.36 -22.83
#